data_AF-A0A8H4BC55-F1
#
_entry.id   AF-A0A8H4BC55-F1
#
_cell.length_a   1.000
_cell.length_b   1.000
_cell.length_c   1.000
_cell.angle_alpha   90.00
_cell.angle_beta   90.00
_cell.angle_gamma   90.00
#
_symmetry.space_group_name_H-M   'P 1'
#
loop_
_entity.id
_entity.type
_entity.pdbx_description
1 polymer ?
#
loop_
_entity_poly.entity_id
_entity_poly.type
_entity_poly.pdbx_seq_one_letter_code
_entity_poly.pdbx_strand_id
1 'polypeptide(L)'
;GLAFSNIGILSNTSATFQTVLQRGGPVTMLLSWNIVAIFMMCVALSLAEICSLYPTSGGLYYWVYELASRHPKARSKAPIA
;
A
#
# COMPACT_ATOMS: atom_id res chain seq x y z
N GLY A 1 11.74 -2.00 4.51
CA GLY A 1 10.55 -2.83 4.20
C GLY A 1 9.89 -2.35 2.94
N LEU A 2 9.00 -1.35 3.04
CA LEU A 2 8.19 -0.82 1.93
C LEU A 2 9.01 -0.48 0.67
N ALA A 3 10.14 0.23 0.81
CA ALA A 3 11.00 0.54 -0.35
C ALA A 3 11.54 -0.71 -1.04
N PHE A 4 11.90 -1.75 -0.29
CA PHE A 4 12.37 -3.03 -0.83
C PHE A 4 11.25 -3.82 -1.53
N SER A 5 10.03 -3.76 -0.99
CA SER A 5 8.85 -4.36 -1.60
C SER A 5 8.48 -3.69 -2.93
N ASN A 6 8.64 -2.37 -3.03
CA ASN A 6 8.29 -1.64 -4.25
C ASN A 6 9.24 -1.93 -5.43
N ILE A 7 10.48 -2.36 -5.19
CA ILE A 7 11.44 -2.70 -6.26
C ILE A 7 10.92 -3.84 -7.13
N GLY A 8 10.27 -4.85 -6.52
CA GLY A 8 9.71 -5.99 -7.25
C GLY A 8 8.58 -5.60 -8.21
N ILE A 9 7.80 -4.57 -7.85
CA ILE A 9 6.70 -4.09 -8.68
C ILE A 9 7.24 -3.45 -9.96
N LEU A 10 8.29 -2.63 -9.87
CA LEU A 10 8.91 -1.99 -11.02
C LEU A 10 9.54 -3.01 -11.98
N SER A 11 10.24 -4.01 -11.42
CA SER A 11 10.84 -5.09 -12.21
C SER A 11 9.78 -5.93 -12.93
N ASN A 12 8.69 -6.30 -12.23
CA ASN A 12 7.59 -7.04 -12.83
C ASN A 12 6.87 -6.24 -13.92
N THR A 13 6.65 -4.93 -13.70
CA THR A 13 5.99 -4.05 -14.68
C THR A 13 6.79 -4.00 -15.98
N SER A 14 8.12 -3.86 -15.89
CA SER A 14 9.03 -3.88 -17.05
C SER A 14 8.97 -5.22 -17.81
N ALA A 15 8.99 -6.35 -17.09
CA ALA A 15 8.91 -7.67 -17.70
C ALA A 15 7.59 -7.90 -18.47
N THR A 16 6.47 -7.44 -17.91
CA THR A 16 5.14 -7.59 -18.55
C THR A 16 4.88 -6.58 -19.67
N PHE A 17 5.67 -5.52 -19.80
CA PHE A 17 5.45 -4.44 -20.78
C PHE A 17 5.41 -4.98 -22.22
N GLN A 18 6.35 -5.84 -22.60
CA GLN A 18 6.35 -6.46 -23.93
C GLN A 18 5.13 -7.36 -24.15
N THR A 19 4.74 -8.14 -23.13
CA THR A 19 3.61 -9.07 -23.23
C THR A 19 2.28 -8.32 -23.42
N VAL A 20 2.09 -7.21 -22.71
CA VAL A 20 0.90 -6.37 -22.81
C VAL A 20 0.85 -5.66 -24.17
N LEU A 21 1.99 -5.15 -24.66
CA LEU A 21 2.04 -4.49 -25.97
C LEU A 21 1.70 -5.44 -27.13
N GLN A 22 2.19 -6.67 -27.09
CA GLN A 22 1.96 -7.67 -28.14
C GLN A 22 0.53 -8.23 -28.14
N ARG A 23 -0.14 -8.29 -26.97
CA ARG A 23 -1.46 -8.95 -26.83
C ARG A 23 -2.64 -7.99 -26.66
N GLY A 24 -2.43 -6.80 -26.09
CA GLY A 24 -3.49 -5.82 -25.81
C GLY A 24 -3.33 -4.49 -26.54
N GLY A 25 -2.17 -4.24 -27.16
CA GLY A 25 -1.87 -2.97 -27.84
C GLY A 25 -1.61 -1.80 -26.87
N PRO A 26 -1.35 -0.59 -27.40
CA PRO A 26 -0.95 0.56 -26.59
C PRO A 26 -2.08 1.10 -25.71
N VAL A 27 -3.34 0.92 -26.12
CA VAL A 27 -4.53 1.43 -25.41
C VAL A 27 -4.72 0.71 -24.07
N THR A 28 -4.56 -0.62 -24.02
CA THR A 28 -4.73 -1.37 -22.76
C THR A 28 -3.67 -1.02 -21.73
N MET A 29 -2.48 -0.60 -22.17
CA MET A 29 -1.40 -0.20 -21.27
C MET A 29 -1.69 1.14 -20.59
N LEU A 30 -2.19 2.12 -21.34
CA LEU A 30 -2.59 3.41 -20.78
C LEU A 30 -3.82 3.27 -19.88
N LEU A 31 -4.81 2.47 -20.29
CA LEU A 31 -6.04 2.33 -19.52
C LEU A 31 -5.82 1.57 -18.21
N SER A 32 -5.04 0.49 -18.22
CA SER A 32 -4.71 -0.27 -17.00
C SER A 32 -3.97 0.57 -15.97
N TRP A 33 -3.03 1.42 -16.41
CA TRP A 33 -2.33 2.35 -15.52
C TRP A 33 -3.29 3.35 -14.84
N ASN A 34 -4.19 3.96 -15.60
CA ASN A 34 -5.16 4.91 -15.06
C ASN A 34 -6.16 4.25 -14.09
N ILE A 35 -6.64 3.05 -14.40
CA ILE A 35 -7.57 2.30 -13.52
C ILE A 35 -6.89 1.95 -12.20
N VAL A 36 -5.65 1.45 -12.24
CA VAL A 36 -4.88 1.13 -11.02
C VAL A 36 -4.61 2.39 -10.18
N ALA A 37 -4.28 3.52 -10.81
CA ALA A 37 -4.05 4.77 -10.12
C ALA A 37 -5.29 5.27 -9.36
N ILE A 38 -6.49 5.18 -9.96
CA ILE A 38 -7.75 5.57 -9.31
C ILE A 38 -8.01 4.70 -8.08
N PHE A 39 -7.82 3.38 -8.18
CA PHE A 39 -8.03 2.48 -7.05
C PHE A 39 -7.01 2.74 -5.92
N MET A 40 -5.75 3.01 -6.28
CA MET A 40 -4.72 3.40 -5.31
C MET A 40 -5.02 4.73 -4.63
N MET A 41 -5.65 5.70 -5.33
CA MET A 41 -6.12 6.94 -4.71
C MET A 41 -7.20 6.68 -3.65
N CYS A 42 -8.16 5.79 -3.91
CA CYS A 42 -9.17 5.43 -2.90
C CYS A 42 -8.52 4.86 -1.62
N VAL A 43 -7.52 3.99 -1.77
CA VAL A 43 -6.76 3.45 -0.63
C VAL A 43 -5.97 4.56 0.08
N ALA A 44 -5.32 5.45 -0.69
CA ALA A 44 -4.55 6.57 -0.14
C ALA A 44 -5.44 7.58 0.61
N LEU A 45 -6.67 7.83 0.14
CA LEU A 45 -7.66 8.68 0.81
C LEU A 45 -8.06 8.08 2.16
N SER A 46 -8.37 6.79 2.22
CA SER A 46 -8.66 6.10 3.49
C SER A 46 -7.46 6.15 4.44
N LEU A 47 -6.24 5.99 3.91
CA LEU A 47 -5.02 6.11 4.70
C LEU A 47 -4.79 7.54 5.19
N ALA A 48 -5.13 8.55 4.39
CA ALA A 48 -4.99 9.96 4.74
C ALA A 48 -5.90 10.35 5.92
N GLU A 49 -7.11 9.80 5.98
CA GLU A 49 -8.00 9.99 7.14
C GLU A 49 -7.36 9.41 8.42
N ILE A 50 -6.78 8.21 8.33
CA ILE A 50 -6.08 7.58 9.46
C ILE A 50 -4.84 8.39 9.86
N CYS A 51 -4.04 8.87 8.90
CA CYS A 51 -2.89 9.74 9.16
C CYS A 51 -3.28 11.04 9.87
N SER A 52 -4.47 11.59 9.58
CA SER A 52 -4.94 12.85 10.20
C SER A 52 -5.23 12.72 11.71
N LEU A 53 -5.63 11.52 12.15
CA LEU A 53 -5.92 11.19 13.54
C LEU A 53 -4.65 10.79 14.33
N TYR A 54 -3.61 10.31 13.65
CA TYR A 54 -2.39 9.79 14.27
C TYR A 54 -1.13 10.39 13.61
N PRO A 55 -0.71 11.61 14.01
CA PRO A 55 0.43 12.30 13.41
C PRO A 55 1.75 11.83 14.03
N THR A 56 2.05 10.53 13.95
CA THR A 56 3.25 9.95 14.57
C THR A 56 4.06 9.11 13.59
N SER A 57 5.37 9.40 13.52
CA SER A 57 6.37 8.88 12.58
C SER A 57 6.75 7.40 12.75
N GLY A 58 5.81 6.54 13.17
CA GLY A 58 6.04 5.11 13.45
C GLY A 58 5.58 4.14 12.34
N GLY A 59 5.00 4.65 11.26
CA GLY A 59 4.51 3.84 10.13
C GLY A 59 3.34 2.90 10.48
N LEU A 60 3.01 1.98 9.56
CA LEU A 60 1.94 0.97 9.73
C LEU A 60 2.02 0.22 11.07
N TYR A 61 3.22 0.01 11.61
CA TYR A 61 3.42 -0.66 12.90
C TYR A 61 2.83 0.10 14.08
N TYR A 62 2.94 1.44 14.08
CA TYR A 62 2.37 2.27 15.15
C TYR A 62 0.84 2.29 15.10
N TRP A 63 0.25 2.33 13.90
CA TRP A 63 -1.20 2.25 13.74
C TRP A 63 -1.76 0.89 14.18
N VAL A 64 -1.05 -0.21 13.88
CA VAL A 64 -1.43 -1.56 14.34
C VAL A 64 -1.27 -1.68 15.86
N TYR A 65 -0.21 -1.13 16.44
CA TYR A 65 -0.01 -1.13 17.89
C TYR A 65 -1.10 -0.33 18.63
N GLU A 66 -1.46 0.85 18.13
CA GLU A 66 -2.52 1.69 18.72
C GLU A 66 -3.91 1.07 18.56
N LEU A 67 -4.20 0.43 17.42
CA LEU A 67 -5.45 -0.31 17.23
C LEU A 67 -5.52 -1.56 18.12
N ALA A 68 -4.39 -2.25 18.30
CA ALA A 68 -4.29 -3.40 19.20
C ALA A 68 -4.36 -2.99 20.68
N SER A 69 -3.80 -1.83 21.07
CA SER A 69 -3.82 -1.32 22.44
C SER A 69 -5.23 -0.92 22.92
N ARG A 70 -6.11 -0.57 21.97
CA ARG A 70 -7.56 -0.34 22.18
C ARG A 70 -8.36 -1.62 22.43
N HIS A 71 -7.83 -2.80 22.08
CA HIS A 71 -8.49 -4.08 22.34
C HIS A 71 -7.97 -4.71 23.66
N PRO A 72 -8.80 -4.86 24.72
CA PRO A 72 -8.34 -5.21 26.06
C PRO A 72 -7.62 -6.57 26.16
N LYS A 73 -7.88 -7.51 25.24
CA LYS A 73 -7.21 -8.82 25.18
C LYS A 73 -5.80 -8.78 24.57
N ALA A 74 -5.50 -7.79 23.73
CA ALA A 74 -4.20 -7.68 23.06
C ALA A 74 -3.18 -6.89 23.89
N ARG A 75 -3.64 -5.98 24.76
CA ARG A 75 -2.80 -5.21 25.71
C ARG A 75 -1.96 -6.10 26.64
N SER A 76 -2.49 -7.24 27.08
CA SER A 76 -1.78 -8.15 28.01
C SER A 76 -0.58 -8.87 27.38
N LYS A 77 -0.44 -8.88 26.05
CA LYS A 77 0.63 -9.60 25.33
C LYS A 77 1.64 -8.69 24.65
N ALA A 78 1.53 -7.38 24.80
CA ALA A 78 2.50 -6.46 24.23
C ALA A 78 3.77 -6.47 25.09
N PRO A 79 4.91 -7.01 24.60
CA PRO A 79 6.18 -6.81 25.26
C PRO A 79 6.51 -5.32 25.17
N ILE A 80 6.64 -4.70 26.34
CA ILE A 80 7.17 -3.35 26.51
C ILE A 80 8.52 -3.24 25.78
N ALA A 81 8.59 -2.32 24.81
CA ALA A 81 9.82 -1.84 24.22
C ALA A 81 9.82 -0.32 24.33
#